data_AF-A0A843E9V1-F1
#
_entry.id   AF-A0A843E9V1-F1
#
_cell.length_a   1.000
_cell.length_b   1.000
_cell.length_c   1.000
_cell.angle_alpha   90.00
_cell.angle_beta   90.00
_cell.angle_gamma   90.00
#
_symmetry.space_group_name_H-M   'P 1'
#
loop_
_entity.id
_entity.type
_entity.pdbx_description
1 polymer ?
#
loop_
_entity_poly.entity_id
_entity_poly.type
_entity_poly.pdbx_seq_one_letter_code
_entity_poly.pdbx_strand_id
1 'polypeptide(L)'
;MVTVNPVPRPIRDVHIEYEIDDEKCINCVDKPCLNVCPIDAVYQDENTKFIKLDEHCFGCVLCTNACPYDAIHIKKTLSEPIRENIPNINKKLCRACGACVNACKSGAIHLRSTGGEEMHSEIDEDKCIRCGYCFRSCPTDAIKYDEILPKTVKEGKTLCIDQDECIGCMTCTRICPSKGAIDVGKINKLPFIDPAYCARCEECMHACPTYAIDYVEREEAFESFNKIKTLEIASEIIDRDIHNISNGVTNIDNVIVKLLNDISADYHFEDFDYEKSMDIRDVPRGMEFSDVEIFTCTNCRSIVVNVTDFLNERLNAQLKKDLDVVKVLDLVEFFPPSLGIEVVDENCISCGLCVDVCPTESISLDGPNPILIDTDNSCVYCGLCAESCNFEAIKLKEEFFTNRNHEIFFIKRDLRGRRKGTVEINHHACQLCEVCVKNCPVDALSVEDGKVTVNHDDCISCRNCEGICPVNAARVSTIWQFL
;
A
#
# COMPACT_ATOMS: atom_id res chain seq x y z
N MET A 1 8.20 -32.38 -46.89
CA MET A 1 8.15 -31.56 -45.66
C MET A 1 9.09 -30.38 -45.87
N VAL A 2 8.55 -29.22 -46.22
CA VAL A 2 9.36 -28.01 -46.43
C VAL A 2 9.74 -27.50 -45.04
N THR A 3 11.03 -27.48 -44.74
CA THR A 3 11.61 -26.91 -43.53
C THR A 3 11.48 -25.39 -43.60
N VAL A 4 10.46 -24.83 -42.94
CA VAL A 4 10.36 -23.39 -42.74
C VAL A 4 11.37 -23.02 -41.65
N ASN A 5 12.45 -22.33 -42.02
CA ASN A 5 13.34 -21.72 -41.05
C ASN A 5 12.54 -20.65 -40.29
N PRO A 6 12.45 -20.69 -38.94
CA PRO A 6 11.73 -19.66 -38.20
C PRO A 6 12.49 -18.34 -38.35
N VAL A 7 11.91 -17.41 -39.11
CA VAL A 7 12.41 -16.05 -39.22
C VAL A 7 12.12 -15.33 -37.90
N PRO A 8 13.09 -14.65 -37.27
CA PRO A 8 12.88 -14.00 -35.97
C PRO A 8 11.87 -12.86 -36.08
N ARG A 9 10.71 -13.01 -35.44
CA ARG A 9 9.75 -11.91 -35.25
C ARG A 9 10.33 -10.87 -34.28
N PRO A 10 10.09 -9.57 -34.47
CA PRO A 10 10.36 -8.56 -33.43
C PRO A 10 9.50 -8.85 -32.18
N ILE A 11 10.09 -8.77 -30.99
CA ILE A 11 9.40 -8.98 -29.69
C ILE A 11 8.60 -7.73 -29.27
N ARG A 12 8.34 -6.79 -30.19
CA ARG A 12 7.52 -5.61 -29.91
C ARG A 12 6.33 -5.70 -30.83
N ASP A 13 5.13 -5.60 -30.28
CA ASP A 13 3.92 -5.50 -31.08
C ASP A 13 4.10 -4.33 -32.05
N VAL A 14 3.95 -4.62 -33.33
CA VAL A 14 4.05 -3.64 -34.39
C VAL A 14 2.65 -3.48 -34.95
N HIS A 15 2.09 -2.29 -34.80
CA HIS A 15 0.85 -1.95 -35.47
C HIS A 15 1.18 -1.50 -36.90
N ILE A 16 0.71 -2.30 -37.85
CA ILE A 16 0.85 -2.02 -39.27
C ILE A 16 -0.50 -1.55 -39.79
N GLU A 17 -0.56 -0.27 -40.15
CA GLU A 17 -1.60 0.25 -41.02
C GLU A 17 -1.07 0.13 -42.45
N TYR A 18 -1.81 -0.54 -43.32
CA TYR A 18 -1.44 -0.61 -44.73
C TYR A 18 -2.63 -0.24 -45.61
N GLU A 19 -2.32 0.36 -46.75
CA GLU A 19 -3.26 0.66 -47.81
C GLU A 19 -2.65 0.15 -49.11
N ILE A 20 -3.43 -0.64 -49.84
CA ILE A 20 -3.10 -1.04 -51.20
C ILE A 20 -4.10 -0.38 -52.12
N ASP A 21 -3.59 0.46 -53.02
CA ASP A 21 -4.38 1.16 -54.01
C ASP A 21 -4.67 0.20 -55.17
N ASP A 22 -5.88 -0.37 -55.16
CA ASP A 22 -6.34 -1.33 -56.17
C ASP A 22 -6.41 -0.73 -57.59
N GLU A 23 -6.53 0.60 -57.73
CA GLU A 23 -6.52 1.27 -59.03
C GLU A 23 -5.10 1.38 -59.61
N LYS A 24 -4.09 1.51 -58.75
CA LYS A 24 -2.67 1.50 -59.16
C LYS A 24 -2.09 0.09 -59.26
N CYS A 25 -2.67 -0.88 -58.58
CA CYS A 25 -2.19 -2.26 -58.59
C CYS A 25 -2.52 -2.96 -59.92
N ILE A 26 -1.57 -2.96 -60.86
CA ILE A 26 -1.78 -3.58 -62.17
C ILE A 26 -1.59 -5.10 -62.22
N ASN A 27 -1.41 -5.77 -61.06
CA ASN A 27 -1.21 -7.22 -60.99
C ASN A 27 -0.02 -7.73 -61.84
N CYS A 28 1.18 -7.18 -61.61
CA CYS A 28 2.41 -7.49 -62.35
C CYS A 28 2.69 -9.00 -62.47
N VAL A 29 3.22 -9.43 -63.62
CA VAL A 29 3.52 -10.85 -63.90
C VAL A 29 4.63 -11.41 -63.00
N ASP A 30 5.66 -10.61 -62.74
CA ASP A 30 6.86 -10.97 -61.99
C ASP A 30 6.71 -10.78 -60.47
N LYS A 31 5.64 -10.12 -60.02
CA LYS A 31 5.26 -9.96 -58.60
C LYS A 31 6.43 -9.51 -57.69
N PRO A 32 7.06 -8.35 -57.96
CA PRO A 32 8.24 -7.90 -57.21
C PRO A 32 7.95 -7.70 -55.72
N CYS A 33 6.72 -7.30 -55.36
CA CYS A 33 6.27 -7.16 -53.98
C CYS A 33 6.20 -8.48 -53.19
N LEU A 34 5.92 -9.61 -53.86
CA LEU A 34 5.95 -10.94 -53.24
C LEU A 34 7.39 -11.42 -53.08
N ASN A 35 8.20 -11.29 -54.14
CA ASN A 35 9.56 -11.82 -54.17
C ASN A 35 10.51 -11.15 -53.17
N VAL A 36 10.24 -9.90 -52.79
CA VAL A 36 11.08 -9.15 -51.84
C VAL A 36 10.68 -9.37 -50.38
N CYS A 37 9.54 -10.03 -50.11
CA CYS A 37 9.06 -10.25 -48.75
C CYS A 37 9.86 -11.39 -48.08
N PRO A 38 10.66 -11.14 -47.03
CA PRO A 38 11.51 -12.17 -46.43
C PRO A 38 10.76 -13.17 -45.56
N ILE A 39 9.46 -12.94 -45.33
CA ILE A 39 8.60 -13.72 -44.43
C ILE A 39 7.27 -14.12 -45.09
N ASP A 40 7.14 -13.92 -46.40
CA ASP A 40 5.93 -14.25 -47.18
C ASP A 40 4.62 -13.61 -46.67
N ALA A 41 4.71 -12.49 -45.95
CA ALA A 41 3.55 -11.75 -45.44
C ALA A 41 2.76 -11.02 -46.53
N VAL A 42 3.37 -10.81 -47.71
CA VAL A 42 2.69 -10.23 -48.88
C VAL A 42 2.21 -11.38 -49.75
N TYR A 43 0.90 -11.51 -49.94
CA TYR A 43 0.30 -12.61 -50.69
C TYR A 43 -0.77 -12.12 -51.66
N GLN A 44 -1.14 -12.96 -52.62
CA GLN A 44 -2.26 -12.67 -53.54
C GLN A 44 -3.53 -13.34 -53.03
N ASP A 45 -4.59 -12.56 -52.87
CA ASP A 45 -5.90 -13.07 -52.48
C ASP A 45 -6.51 -13.92 -53.60
N GLU A 46 -7.00 -15.11 -53.26
CA GLU A 46 -7.52 -16.05 -54.26
C GLU A 46 -8.82 -15.58 -54.91
N ASN A 47 -9.64 -14.80 -54.19
CA ASN A 47 -10.95 -14.33 -54.63
C ASN A 47 -10.83 -13.02 -55.42
N THR A 48 -10.10 -12.04 -54.86
CA THR A 48 -10.02 -10.71 -55.46
C THR A 48 -8.86 -10.57 -56.45
N LYS A 49 -7.90 -11.50 -56.43
CA LYS A 49 -6.63 -11.46 -57.19
C LYS A 49 -5.74 -10.25 -56.88
N PHE A 50 -6.13 -9.38 -55.96
CA PHE A 50 -5.31 -8.29 -55.46
C PHE A 50 -4.31 -8.78 -54.41
N ILE A 51 -3.26 -7.99 -54.21
CA ILE A 51 -2.26 -8.27 -53.18
C ILE A 51 -2.81 -7.84 -51.82
N LYS A 52 -2.53 -8.62 -50.78
CA LYS A 52 -2.86 -8.32 -49.38
C LYS A 52 -1.64 -8.55 -48.50
N LEU A 53 -1.65 -7.94 -47.32
CA LEU A 53 -0.70 -8.19 -46.26
C LEU A 53 -1.39 -8.98 -45.15
N ASP A 54 -0.74 -10.00 -44.63
CA ASP A 54 -1.23 -10.74 -43.48
C ASP A 54 -0.72 -10.16 -42.14
N GLU A 55 -1.14 -10.78 -41.05
CA GLU A 55 -0.77 -10.43 -39.68
C GLU A 55 0.72 -10.63 -39.35
N HIS A 56 1.48 -11.33 -40.20
CA HIS A 56 2.91 -11.55 -40.00
C HIS A 56 3.76 -10.36 -40.43
N CYS A 57 3.20 -9.41 -41.19
CA CYS A 57 3.93 -8.23 -41.65
C CYS A 57 4.45 -7.38 -40.47
N PHE A 58 5.75 -7.10 -40.44
CA PHE A 58 6.40 -6.22 -39.44
C PHE A 58 6.80 -4.84 -40.01
N GLY A 59 6.33 -4.52 -41.21
CA GLY A 59 6.49 -3.21 -41.84
C GLY A 59 7.92 -2.88 -42.26
N CYS A 60 8.63 -3.81 -42.93
CA CYS A 60 10.00 -3.59 -43.41
C CYS A 60 10.11 -2.70 -44.67
N VAL A 61 8.98 -2.27 -45.24
CA VAL A 61 8.83 -1.42 -46.45
C VAL A 61 9.51 -1.92 -47.73
N LEU A 62 10.04 -3.14 -47.74
CA LEU A 62 10.68 -3.72 -48.93
C LEU A 62 9.70 -3.83 -50.11
N CYS A 63 8.46 -4.27 -49.87
CA CYS A 63 7.44 -4.41 -50.90
C CYS A 63 6.95 -3.05 -51.45
N THR A 64 6.88 -2.01 -50.62
CA THR A 64 6.64 -0.63 -51.07
C THR A 64 7.73 -0.18 -52.02
N ASN A 65 9.00 -0.34 -51.65
CA ASN A 65 10.14 0.06 -52.49
C ASN A 65 10.24 -0.76 -53.79
N ALA A 66 9.77 -2.01 -53.76
CA ALA A 66 9.77 -2.89 -54.92
C ALA A 66 8.56 -2.67 -55.85
N CYS A 67 7.52 -1.96 -55.41
CA CYS A 67 6.32 -1.73 -56.23
C CYS A 67 6.59 -0.60 -57.24
N PRO A 68 6.63 -0.87 -58.56
CA PRO A 68 6.94 0.16 -59.56
C PRO A 68 5.76 1.13 -59.82
N TYR A 69 4.58 0.81 -59.30
CA TYR A 69 3.35 1.61 -59.46
C TYR A 69 2.94 2.35 -58.19
N ASP A 70 3.78 2.29 -57.15
CA ASP A 70 3.52 2.95 -55.86
C ASP A 70 2.12 2.62 -55.30
N ALA A 71 1.72 1.35 -55.45
CA ALA A 71 0.40 0.88 -55.06
C ALA A 71 0.33 0.40 -53.60
N ILE A 72 1.46 0.38 -52.87
CA ILE A 72 1.55 -0.22 -51.53
C ILE A 72 2.08 0.82 -50.55
N HIS A 73 1.21 1.33 -49.69
CA HIS A 73 1.58 2.25 -48.62
C HIS A 73 1.52 1.54 -47.27
N ILE A 74 2.61 1.62 -46.51
CA ILE A 74 2.72 1.01 -45.19
C ILE A 74 3.07 2.11 -44.19
N LYS A 75 2.21 2.26 -43.18
CA LYS A 75 2.47 3.10 -42.02
C LYS A 75 2.70 2.20 -40.81
N LYS A 76 3.90 2.35 -40.23
CA LYS A 76 4.34 1.58 -39.08
C LYS A 76 4.22 2.42 -37.81
N THR A 77 3.39 1.98 -36.89
CA THR A 77 3.35 2.53 -35.53
C THR A 77 3.98 1.50 -34.60
N LEU A 78 5.09 1.87 -33.98
CA LEU A 78 5.69 1.08 -32.92
C LEU A 78 4.88 1.33 -31.65
N SER A 79 4.43 0.27 -30.96
CA SER A 79 3.98 0.37 -29.56
C SER A 79 5.06 1.02 -28.69
N GLU A 80 4.82 1.48 -27.48
CA GLU A 80 5.88 2.12 -26.66
C GLU A 80 7.16 1.26 -26.53
N PRO A 81 8.35 1.88 -26.33
CA PRO A 81 9.58 1.13 -26.14
C PRO A 81 9.43 0.20 -24.95
N ILE A 82 9.48 -1.11 -25.21
CA ILE A 82 9.59 -2.08 -24.14
C ILE A 82 10.98 -1.89 -23.55
N ARG A 83 11.04 -1.23 -22.39
CA ARG A 83 12.29 -0.92 -21.66
C ARG A 83 12.88 -2.14 -20.96
N GLU A 84 12.15 -3.24 -20.96
CA GLU A 84 12.55 -4.51 -20.35
C GLU A 84 13.40 -5.34 -21.31
N ASN A 85 14.38 -6.06 -20.76
CA ASN A 85 15.27 -6.97 -21.49
C ASN A 85 16.01 -6.32 -22.69
N ILE A 86 16.45 -5.08 -22.50
CA ILE A 86 17.39 -4.43 -23.42
C ILE A 86 18.80 -4.97 -23.14
N PRO A 87 19.55 -5.38 -24.17
CA PRO A 87 20.91 -5.87 -23.98
C PRO A 87 21.79 -4.83 -23.26
N ASN A 88 22.53 -5.29 -22.26
CA ASN A 88 23.56 -4.50 -21.60
C ASN A 88 24.93 -4.79 -22.20
N ILE A 89 25.78 -3.76 -22.34
CA ILE A 89 27.19 -3.93 -22.72
C ILE A 89 28.09 -3.66 -21.51
N ASN A 90 28.76 -4.70 -21.03
CA ASN A 90 29.82 -4.61 -20.04
C ASN A 90 31.04 -3.89 -20.64
N LYS A 91 31.27 -2.65 -20.21
CA LYS A 91 32.32 -1.77 -20.75
C LYS A 91 33.74 -2.30 -20.51
N LYS A 92 33.97 -3.06 -19.42
CA LYS A 92 35.28 -3.64 -19.07
C LYS A 92 35.67 -4.82 -19.95
N LEU A 93 34.69 -5.61 -20.39
CA LEU A 93 34.90 -6.72 -21.34
C LEU A 93 34.84 -6.29 -22.81
N CYS A 94 34.29 -5.11 -23.09
CA CYS A 94 34.20 -4.58 -24.44
C CYS A 94 35.60 -4.27 -24.99
N ARG A 95 35.93 -4.80 -26.18
CA ARG A 95 37.20 -4.53 -26.88
C ARG A 95 37.07 -3.51 -28.01
N ALA A 96 35.95 -2.79 -28.07
CA ALA A 96 35.61 -1.85 -29.15
C ALA A 96 35.81 -2.38 -30.58
N CYS A 97 35.68 -3.70 -30.79
CA CYS A 97 35.99 -4.33 -32.08
C CYS A 97 34.94 -4.07 -33.19
N GLY A 98 33.80 -3.46 -32.85
CA GLY A 98 32.74 -3.13 -33.82
C GLY A 98 31.88 -4.30 -34.31
N ALA A 99 32.10 -5.54 -33.83
CA ALA A 99 31.33 -6.71 -34.28
C ALA A 99 29.81 -6.54 -34.07
N CYS A 100 29.40 -6.05 -32.90
CA CYS A 100 28.01 -5.79 -32.58
C CYS A 100 27.40 -4.62 -33.38
N VAL A 101 28.21 -3.62 -33.74
CA VAL A 101 27.80 -2.49 -34.59
C VAL A 101 27.46 -3.01 -35.99
N ASN A 102 28.35 -3.80 -36.58
CA ASN A 102 28.15 -4.39 -37.91
C ASN A 102 26.96 -5.37 -37.95
N ALA A 103 26.71 -6.07 -36.85
CA ALA A 103 25.58 -6.97 -36.70
C ALA A 103 24.24 -6.24 -36.50
N CYS A 104 24.24 -5.02 -35.97
CA CYS A 104 23.03 -4.28 -35.63
C CYS A 104 22.38 -3.64 -36.87
N LYS A 105 21.38 -4.31 -37.45
CA LYS A 105 20.65 -3.79 -38.62
C LYS A 105 19.64 -2.69 -38.31
N SER A 106 19.26 -2.53 -37.04
CA SER A 106 18.42 -1.39 -36.61
C SER A 106 19.21 -0.10 -36.40
N GLY A 107 20.55 -0.15 -36.47
CA GLY A 107 21.40 1.02 -36.21
C GLY A 107 21.41 1.46 -34.74
N ALA A 108 20.98 0.60 -33.81
CA ALA A 108 20.93 0.91 -32.39
C ALA A 108 22.30 0.93 -31.71
N ILE A 109 23.33 0.28 -32.28
CA ILE A 109 24.63 0.14 -31.62
C ILE A 109 25.68 0.99 -32.33
N HIS A 110 26.45 1.78 -31.57
CA HIS A 110 27.52 2.63 -32.06
C HIS A 110 28.75 2.58 -31.13
N LEU A 111 29.91 3.00 -31.64
CA LEU A 111 31.12 3.13 -30.83
C LEU A 111 31.18 4.53 -30.23
N ARG A 112 31.44 4.62 -28.93
CA ARG A 112 31.65 5.87 -28.21
C ARG A 112 33.10 6.00 -27.78
N SER A 113 33.63 7.20 -27.95
CA SER A 113 34.91 7.63 -27.38
C SER A 113 34.67 8.98 -26.72
N THR A 114 34.61 8.97 -25.39
CA THR A 114 34.54 10.19 -24.56
C THR A 114 35.95 10.46 -24.05
N GLY A 115 36.46 11.68 -24.21
CA GLY A 115 37.83 12.04 -23.83
C GLY A 115 38.13 11.70 -22.36
N GLY A 116 38.92 10.65 -22.14
CA GLY A 116 39.29 10.13 -20.81
C GLY A 116 38.84 8.70 -20.53
N GLU A 117 37.86 8.16 -21.27
CA GLU A 117 37.39 6.78 -21.12
C GLU A 117 37.86 5.87 -22.25
N GLU A 118 38.02 4.58 -21.96
CA GLU A 118 38.29 3.58 -22.99
C GLU A 118 37.11 3.51 -23.97
N MET A 119 37.43 3.40 -25.26
CA MET A 119 36.46 3.26 -26.32
C MET A 119 35.61 2.00 -26.09
N HIS A 120 34.29 2.12 -26.21
CA HIS A 120 33.37 1.00 -26.02
C HIS A 120 32.14 1.14 -26.92
N SER A 121 31.42 0.04 -27.11
CA SER A 121 30.12 0.05 -27.78
C SER A 121 29.02 0.50 -26.82
N GLU A 122 28.07 1.28 -27.33
CA GLU A 122 26.87 1.74 -26.60
C GLU A 122 25.62 1.41 -27.42
N ILE A 123 24.51 1.15 -26.72
CA ILE A 123 23.22 0.80 -27.32
C ILE A 123 22.23 1.94 -27.09
N ASP A 124 21.67 2.44 -28.18
CA ASP A 124 20.49 3.29 -28.19
C ASP A 124 19.27 2.43 -27.85
N GLU A 125 18.80 2.56 -26.61
CA GLU A 125 17.71 1.79 -26.02
C GLU A 125 16.40 1.95 -26.84
N ASP A 126 16.14 3.14 -27.39
CA ASP A 126 14.92 3.45 -28.15
C ASP A 126 14.91 2.83 -29.55
N LYS A 127 16.08 2.65 -30.16
CA LYS A 127 16.24 2.00 -31.48
C LYS A 127 16.44 0.49 -31.41
N CYS A 128 16.72 -0.06 -30.23
CA CYS A 128 16.98 -1.49 -30.06
C CYS A 128 15.69 -2.29 -30.27
N ILE A 129 15.71 -3.22 -31.24
CA ILE A 129 14.58 -4.12 -31.51
C ILE A 129 14.74 -5.50 -30.83
N ARG A 130 15.77 -5.68 -30.00
CA ARG A 130 16.04 -6.90 -29.20
C ARG A 130 16.16 -8.18 -30.04
N CYS A 131 16.82 -8.11 -31.19
CA CYS A 131 16.98 -9.24 -32.12
C CYS A 131 18.09 -10.25 -31.75
N GLY A 132 18.88 -10.00 -30.70
CA GLY A 132 19.91 -10.94 -30.22
C GLY A 132 21.16 -11.09 -31.10
N TYR A 133 21.26 -10.42 -32.25
CA TYR A 133 22.42 -10.55 -33.15
C TYR A 133 23.72 -9.98 -32.55
N CYS A 134 23.62 -8.91 -31.76
CA CYS A 134 24.77 -8.31 -31.08
C CYS A 134 25.41 -9.30 -30.09
N PHE A 135 24.61 -10.03 -29.31
CA PHE A 135 25.09 -11.06 -28.39
C PHE A 135 25.76 -12.23 -29.11
N ARG A 136 25.16 -12.70 -30.21
CA ARG A 136 25.72 -13.79 -31.01
C ARG A 136 27.05 -13.41 -31.66
N SER A 137 27.18 -12.16 -32.11
CA SER A 137 28.40 -11.64 -32.75
C SER A 137 29.47 -11.19 -31.78
N CYS A 138 29.15 -10.95 -30.49
CA CYS A 138 30.12 -10.54 -29.50
C CYS A 138 31.12 -11.69 -29.21
N PRO A 139 32.44 -11.47 -29.43
CA PRO A 139 33.45 -12.50 -29.18
C PRO A 139 33.89 -12.58 -27.71
N THR A 140 33.64 -11.53 -26.93
CA THR A 140 34.12 -11.41 -25.54
C THR A 140 33.03 -11.62 -24.50
N ASP A 141 31.81 -11.99 -24.93
CA ASP A 141 30.65 -12.19 -24.06
C ASP A 141 30.26 -10.94 -23.23
N ALA A 142 30.69 -9.75 -23.69
CA ALA A 142 30.43 -8.48 -23.05
C ALA A 142 28.96 -8.03 -23.12
N ILE A 143 28.12 -8.70 -23.92
CA ILE A 143 26.71 -8.33 -24.12
C ILE A 143 25.82 -9.34 -23.39
N LYS A 144 24.93 -8.89 -22.50
CA LYS A 144 24.02 -9.74 -21.73
C LYS A 144 22.58 -9.24 -21.79
N TYR A 145 21.64 -10.13 -21.48
CA TYR A 145 20.19 -9.92 -21.51
C TYR A 145 19.62 -10.33 -20.15
N ASP A 146 18.41 -9.85 -19.84
CA ASP A 146 17.57 -10.25 -18.69
C ASP A 146 17.15 -11.71 -18.77
N GLU A 147 17.19 -12.28 -19.97
CA GLU A 147 16.80 -13.66 -20.23
C GLU A 147 17.98 -14.50 -20.70
N ILE A 148 17.98 -15.77 -20.30
CA ILE A 148 18.98 -16.74 -20.74
C ILE A 148 18.76 -17.06 -22.22
N LEU A 149 19.54 -16.44 -23.11
CA LEU A 149 19.50 -16.73 -24.54
C LEU A 149 20.15 -18.10 -24.88
N PRO A 150 19.86 -18.75 -26.02
CA PRO A 150 20.37 -20.09 -26.36
C PRO A 150 21.89 -20.26 -26.44
N LYS A 151 22.64 -19.17 -26.71
CA LYS A 151 24.13 -19.17 -26.70
C LYS A 151 24.68 -19.02 -25.27
N THR A 152 23.84 -18.66 -24.30
CA THR A 152 24.19 -18.66 -22.88
C THR A 152 24.22 -20.11 -22.43
N VAL A 153 25.40 -20.59 -22.07
CA VAL A 153 25.57 -21.95 -21.56
C VAL A 153 24.70 -22.07 -20.29
N LYS A 154 23.72 -23.00 -20.30
CA LYS A 154 22.90 -23.31 -19.11
C LYS A 154 23.79 -23.76 -17.95
N GLU A 155 24.85 -24.48 -18.29
CA GLU A 155 25.86 -25.00 -17.37
C GLU A 155 27.04 -24.03 -17.19
N GLY A 156 27.76 -24.17 -16.09
CA GLY A 156 28.96 -23.41 -15.76
C GLY A 156 28.73 -22.41 -14.62
N LYS A 157 29.79 -21.68 -14.28
CA LYS A 157 29.81 -20.82 -13.10
C LYS A 157 29.49 -19.36 -13.39
N THR A 158 28.89 -18.71 -12.40
CA THR A 158 28.61 -17.27 -12.33
C THR A 158 28.86 -16.74 -10.93
N LEU A 159 28.96 -15.42 -10.78
CA LEU A 159 29.10 -14.79 -9.47
C LEU A 159 27.75 -14.73 -8.75
N CYS A 160 27.75 -15.04 -7.47
CA CYS A 160 26.61 -14.89 -6.55
C CYS A 160 27.07 -14.15 -5.28
N ILE A 161 26.14 -13.51 -4.58
CA ILE A 161 26.39 -12.84 -3.31
C ILE A 161 25.82 -13.70 -2.19
N ASP A 162 26.68 -14.19 -1.30
CA ASP A 162 26.25 -14.82 -0.05
C ASP A 162 25.57 -13.77 0.83
N GLN A 163 24.28 -13.98 1.10
CA GLN A 163 23.46 -13.03 1.86
C GLN A 163 23.79 -13.04 3.36
N ASP A 164 24.38 -14.11 3.89
CA ASP A 164 24.74 -14.24 5.30
C ASP A 164 26.11 -13.59 5.59
N GLU A 165 27.02 -13.59 4.62
CA GLU A 165 28.34 -12.93 4.73
C GLU A 165 28.35 -11.48 4.24
N CYS A 166 27.29 -11.04 3.55
CA CYS A 166 27.21 -9.67 3.02
C CYS A 166 26.92 -8.65 4.13
N ILE A 167 27.81 -7.68 4.29
CA ILE A 167 27.64 -6.57 5.25
C ILE A 167 26.87 -5.36 4.68
N GLY A 168 26.36 -5.44 3.46
CA GLY A 168 25.54 -4.36 2.86
C GLY A 168 26.27 -3.06 2.54
N CYS A 169 27.60 -3.07 2.29
CA CYS A 169 28.37 -1.85 2.03
C CYS A 169 28.11 -1.16 0.67
N MET A 170 27.38 -1.81 -0.25
CA MET A 170 27.03 -1.30 -1.59
C MET A 170 28.23 -0.90 -2.47
N THR A 171 29.41 -1.49 -2.26
CA THR A 171 30.56 -1.29 -3.15
C THR A 171 30.36 -2.00 -4.49
N CYS A 172 29.82 -3.22 -4.46
CA CYS A 172 29.57 -4.03 -5.66
C CYS A 172 28.59 -3.34 -6.64
N THR A 173 27.54 -2.70 -6.13
CA THR A 173 26.54 -2.00 -6.94
C THR A 173 27.14 -0.80 -7.69
N ARG A 174 28.12 -0.12 -7.08
CA ARG A 174 28.79 1.06 -7.67
C ARG A 174 29.86 0.69 -8.69
N ILE A 175 30.56 -0.43 -8.50
CA ILE A 175 31.64 -0.85 -9.39
C ILE A 175 31.15 -1.67 -10.59
N CYS A 176 29.97 -2.29 -10.49
CA CYS A 176 29.48 -3.19 -11.53
C CYS A 176 29.24 -2.44 -12.86
N PRO A 177 29.98 -2.77 -13.94
CA PRO A 177 29.82 -2.11 -15.22
C PRO A 177 28.61 -2.64 -16.03
N SER A 178 28.01 -3.74 -15.59
CA SER A 178 26.81 -4.33 -16.18
C SER A 178 25.57 -3.77 -15.49
N LYS A 179 24.97 -2.70 -16.05
CA LYS A 179 23.70 -2.14 -15.54
C LYS A 179 22.60 -3.22 -15.54
N GLY A 180 21.90 -3.35 -14.41
CA GLY A 180 20.90 -4.39 -14.18
C GLY A 180 21.45 -5.73 -13.66
N ALA A 181 22.77 -5.89 -13.54
CA ALA A 181 23.34 -7.14 -13.01
C ALA A 181 23.32 -7.24 -11.48
N ILE A 182 23.24 -6.12 -10.76
CA ILE A 182 23.17 -6.11 -9.29
C ILE A 182 22.05 -5.19 -8.86
N ASP A 183 21.06 -5.76 -8.20
CA ASP A 183 19.94 -5.05 -7.58
C ASP A 183 20.04 -5.13 -6.06
N VAL A 184 19.27 -4.31 -5.36
CA VAL A 184 19.20 -4.29 -3.88
C VAL A 184 17.80 -4.69 -3.46
N GLY A 185 17.69 -5.72 -2.62
CA GLY A 185 16.41 -6.19 -2.09
C GLY A 185 15.74 -5.13 -1.24
N LYS A 186 14.42 -4.96 -1.37
CA LYS A 186 13.64 -4.05 -0.54
C LYS A 186 13.47 -4.58 0.87
N ILE A 187 13.46 -5.90 1.07
CA ILE A 187 13.22 -6.50 2.38
C ILE A 187 14.51 -6.49 3.22
N ASN A 188 15.53 -7.20 2.77
CA ASN A 188 16.79 -7.36 3.51
C ASN A 188 17.76 -6.19 3.33
N LYS A 189 17.50 -5.29 2.38
CA LYS A 189 18.39 -4.16 2.01
C LYS A 189 19.80 -4.60 1.61
N LEU A 190 19.96 -5.83 1.13
CA LEU A 190 21.24 -6.38 0.66
C LEU A 190 21.27 -6.49 -0.86
N PRO A 191 22.47 -6.37 -1.48
CA PRO A 191 22.63 -6.56 -2.90
C PRO A 191 22.51 -8.05 -3.29
N PHE A 192 21.97 -8.32 -4.47
CA PHE A 192 21.95 -9.65 -5.09
C PHE A 192 22.27 -9.53 -6.59
N ILE A 193 22.85 -10.58 -7.17
CA ILE A 193 23.27 -10.60 -8.59
C ILE A 193 22.21 -11.29 -9.44
N ASP A 194 21.82 -10.67 -10.55
CA ASP A 194 21.09 -11.32 -11.63
C ASP A 194 22.05 -12.13 -12.52
N PRO A 195 21.95 -13.47 -12.53
CA PRO A 195 22.85 -14.33 -13.32
C PRO A 195 22.69 -14.20 -14.85
N ALA A 196 21.59 -13.62 -15.33
CA ALA A 196 21.35 -13.37 -16.75
C ALA A 196 22.13 -12.15 -17.26
N TYR A 197 22.15 -11.07 -16.48
CA TYR A 197 22.93 -9.85 -16.79
C TYR A 197 24.40 -9.93 -16.39
N CYS A 198 24.78 -10.85 -15.50
CA CYS A 198 26.17 -11.01 -15.06
C CYS A 198 27.09 -11.43 -16.23
N ALA A 199 28.03 -10.55 -16.58
CA ALA A 199 29.03 -10.83 -17.61
C ALA A 199 30.29 -11.51 -17.06
N ARG A 200 30.40 -11.69 -15.73
CA ARG A 200 31.53 -12.32 -15.03
C ARG A 200 32.86 -11.59 -15.26
N CYS A 201 32.85 -10.25 -15.09
CA CYS A 201 34.05 -9.43 -15.18
C CYS A 201 34.83 -9.30 -13.86
N GLU A 202 34.37 -9.95 -12.78
CA GLU A 202 35.04 -10.06 -11.47
C GLU A 202 35.27 -8.74 -10.69
N GLU A 203 34.93 -7.58 -11.27
CA GLU A 203 35.02 -6.26 -10.60
C GLU A 203 34.35 -6.23 -9.22
N CYS A 204 33.11 -6.74 -9.10
CA CYS A 204 32.40 -6.77 -7.83
C CYS A 204 33.02 -7.74 -6.82
N MET A 205 33.54 -8.88 -7.29
CA MET A 205 34.24 -9.87 -6.48
C MET A 205 35.50 -9.28 -5.87
N HIS A 206 36.33 -8.62 -6.69
CA HIS A 206 37.58 -7.98 -6.21
C HIS A 206 37.33 -6.80 -5.29
N ALA A 207 36.22 -6.09 -5.44
CA ALA A 207 35.87 -4.94 -4.61
C ALA A 207 35.16 -5.31 -3.30
N CYS A 208 34.77 -6.58 -3.10
CA CYS A 208 34.02 -7.01 -1.92
C CYS A 208 34.95 -7.13 -0.69
N PRO A 209 34.76 -6.31 0.37
CA PRO A 209 35.67 -6.30 1.52
C PRO A 209 35.57 -7.55 2.40
N THR A 210 34.44 -8.27 2.34
CA THR A 210 34.19 -9.48 3.13
C THR A 210 34.33 -10.77 2.32
N TYR A 211 34.66 -10.67 1.03
CA TYR A 211 34.72 -11.82 0.11
C TYR A 211 33.38 -12.58 -0.06
N ALA A 212 32.25 -11.98 0.35
CA ALA A 212 30.91 -12.54 0.21
C ALA A 212 30.41 -12.72 -1.25
N ILE A 213 31.27 -12.49 -2.25
CA ILE A 213 30.94 -12.63 -3.67
C ILE A 213 31.91 -13.63 -4.28
N ASP A 214 31.40 -14.77 -4.74
CA ASP A 214 32.23 -15.83 -5.32
C ASP A 214 31.49 -16.58 -6.44
N TYR A 215 32.23 -17.43 -7.15
CA TYR A 215 31.73 -18.29 -8.19
C TYR A 215 30.92 -19.46 -7.62
N VAL A 216 29.67 -19.55 -8.07
CA VAL A 216 28.79 -20.70 -7.83
C VAL A 216 28.31 -21.30 -9.15
N GLU A 217 27.76 -22.50 -9.11
CA GLU A 217 27.10 -23.07 -10.28
C GLU A 217 25.90 -22.20 -10.68
N ARG A 218 25.69 -22.01 -11.98
CA ARG A 218 24.65 -21.11 -12.48
C ARG A 218 23.25 -21.51 -12.04
N GLU A 219 22.98 -22.81 -11.90
CA GLU A 219 21.72 -23.33 -11.37
C GLU A 219 21.45 -22.82 -9.94
N GLU A 220 22.42 -22.95 -9.06
CA GLU A 220 22.38 -22.45 -7.68
C GLU A 220 22.23 -20.92 -7.60
N ALA A 221 22.90 -20.18 -8.50
CA ALA A 221 22.74 -18.73 -8.59
C ALA A 221 21.30 -18.34 -8.96
N PHE A 222 20.67 -19.04 -9.91
CA PHE A 222 19.28 -18.79 -10.30
C PHE A 222 18.30 -19.17 -9.18
N GLU A 223 18.54 -20.27 -8.47
CA GLU A 223 17.73 -20.62 -7.29
C GLU A 223 17.77 -19.52 -6.23
N SER A 224 18.97 -19.03 -5.91
CA SER A 224 19.17 -17.94 -4.95
C SER A 224 18.50 -16.65 -5.40
N PHE A 225 18.69 -16.25 -6.66
CA PHE A 225 18.04 -15.09 -7.26
C PHE A 225 16.52 -15.19 -7.24
N ASN A 226 15.96 -16.32 -7.69
CA ASN A 226 14.52 -16.54 -7.75
C ASN A 226 13.88 -16.51 -6.36
N LYS A 227 14.57 -17.06 -5.35
CA LYS A 227 14.12 -17.01 -3.95
C LYS A 227 13.97 -15.58 -3.45
N ILE A 228 14.99 -14.74 -3.69
CA ILE A 228 14.95 -13.32 -3.32
C ILE A 228 13.83 -12.60 -4.09
N LYS A 229 13.77 -12.79 -5.42
CA LYS A 229 12.77 -12.12 -6.27
C LYS A 229 11.34 -12.49 -5.89
N THR A 230 11.09 -13.75 -5.53
CA THR A 230 9.77 -14.22 -5.08
C THR A 230 9.36 -13.53 -3.78
N LEU A 231 10.27 -13.38 -2.83
CA LEU A 231 10.00 -12.66 -1.58
C LEU A 231 9.69 -11.19 -1.84
N GLU A 232 10.43 -10.54 -2.72
CA GLU A 232 10.22 -9.14 -3.10
C GLU A 232 8.82 -8.93 -3.73
N ILE A 233 8.42 -9.79 -4.67
CA ILE A 233 7.08 -9.73 -5.28
C ILE A 233 5.99 -9.93 -4.22
N ALA A 234 6.19 -10.88 -3.30
CA ALA A 234 5.23 -11.12 -2.22
C ALA A 234 5.08 -9.90 -1.29
N SER A 235 6.19 -9.23 -0.95
CA SER A 235 6.16 -8.01 -0.13
C SER A 235 5.38 -6.89 -0.81
N GLU A 236 5.59 -6.67 -2.11
CA GLU A 236 4.88 -5.62 -2.85
C GLU A 236 3.35 -5.85 -2.87
N ILE A 237 2.93 -7.11 -2.98
CA ILE A 237 1.50 -7.47 -2.92
C ILE A 237 0.94 -7.17 -1.52
N ILE A 238 1.66 -7.58 -0.47
CA ILE A 238 1.25 -7.36 0.93
C ILE A 238 1.11 -5.85 1.22
N ASP A 239 2.11 -5.04 0.84
CA ASP A 239 2.10 -3.60 1.07
C ASP A 239 0.90 -2.92 0.38
N ARG A 240 0.60 -3.33 -0.85
CA ARG A 240 -0.57 -2.84 -1.60
C ARG A 240 -1.88 -3.21 -0.91
N ASP A 241 -2.01 -4.45 -0.45
CA ASP A 241 -3.24 -4.95 0.17
C ASP A 241 -3.44 -4.31 1.56
N ILE A 242 -2.38 -4.09 2.34
CA ILE A 242 -2.42 -3.33 3.61
C ILE A 242 -2.94 -1.91 3.36
N HIS A 243 -2.44 -1.22 2.32
CA HIS A 243 -2.90 0.13 2.00
C HIS A 243 -4.40 0.16 1.67
N ASN A 244 -4.87 -0.80 0.88
CA ASN A 244 -6.29 -0.92 0.54
C ASN A 244 -7.16 -1.19 1.77
N ILE A 245 -6.71 -2.06 2.67
CA ILE A 245 -7.42 -2.36 3.93
C ILE A 245 -7.49 -1.12 4.83
N SER A 246 -6.36 -0.41 5.02
CA SER A 246 -6.30 0.79 5.85
C SER A 246 -7.25 1.90 5.37
N ASN A 247 -7.32 2.12 4.04
CA ASN A 247 -8.27 3.05 3.44
C ASN A 247 -9.73 2.59 3.67
N GLY A 248 -9.99 1.28 3.61
CA GLY A 248 -11.28 0.70 3.91
C GLY A 248 -11.75 0.97 5.33
N VAL A 249 -10.88 0.77 6.33
CA VAL A 249 -11.17 1.03 7.75
C VAL A 249 -11.47 2.50 8.00
N THR A 250 -10.65 3.41 7.48
CA THR A 250 -10.84 4.86 7.66
C THR A 250 -12.18 5.35 7.11
N ASN A 251 -12.64 4.76 5.99
CA ASN A 251 -13.95 5.08 5.44
C ASN A 251 -15.10 4.62 6.35
N ILE A 252 -14.97 3.45 7.00
CA ILE A 252 -15.96 2.93 7.94
C ILE A 252 -16.07 3.85 9.15
N ASP A 253 -14.94 4.27 9.73
CA ASP A 253 -14.91 5.19 10.89
C ASP A 253 -15.68 6.48 10.61
N ASN A 254 -15.43 7.10 9.44
CA ASN A 254 -16.12 8.33 9.03
C ASN A 254 -17.64 8.15 8.89
N VAL A 255 -18.08 7.00 8.39
CA VAL A 255 -19.52 6.68 8.26
C VAL A 255 -20.15 6.55 9.65
N ILE A 256 -19.48 5.86 10.57
CA ILE A 256 -20.00 5.64 11.93
C ILE A 256 -20.06 6.96 12.71
N VAL A 257 -19.04 7.81 12.63
CA VAL A 257 -19.06 9.15 13.26
C VAL A 257 -20.22 10.00 12.74
N LYS A 258 -20.48 9.96 11.43
CA LYS A 258 -21.62 10.67 10.85
C LYS A 258 -22.95 10.13 11.37
N LEU A 259 -23.10 8.81 11.49
CA LEU A 259 -24.31 8.19 12.04
C LEU A 259 -24.51 8.54 13.51
N LEU A 260 -23.45 8.56 14.31
CA LEU A 260 -23.50 9.01 15.71
C LEU A 260 -24.04 10.43 15.82
N ASN A 261 -23.53 11.34 15.00
CA ASN A 261 -23.98 12.73 15.00
C ASN A 261 -25.44 12.86 14.57
N ASP A 262 -25.87 12.12 13.54
CA ASP A 262 -27.25 12.13 13.08
C ASP A 262 -28.20 11.60 14.17
N ILE A 263 -27.87 10.47 14.81
CA ILE A 263 -28.68 9.87 15.88
C ILE A 263 -28.69 10.79 17.11
N SER A 264 -27.55 11.36 17.50
CA SER A 264 -27.46 12.23 18.67
C SER A 264 -28.32 13.49 18.53
N ALA A 265 -28.50 14.00 17.30
CA ALA A 265 -29.36 15.14 17.02
C ALA A 265 -30.86 14.83 17.14
N ASP A 266 -31.27 13.57 16.99
CA ASP A 266 -32.68 13.16 17.07
C ASP A 266 -33.15 12.94 18.52
N TYR A 267 -32.22 12.85 19.49
CA TYR A 267 -32.52 12.52 20.89
C TYR A 267 -31.89 13.53 21.87
N HIS A 268 -32.68 14.51 22.35
CA HIS A 268 -32.26 15.46 23.39
C HIS A 268 -32.76 15.04 24.77
N PHE A 269 -31.95 15.25 25.81
CA PHE A 269 -32.32 14.90 27.19
C PHE A 269 -33.57 15.64 27.69
N GLU A 270 -33.86 16.81 27.13
CA GLU A 270 -35.02 17.65 27.49
C GLU A 270 -36.35 17.08 27.00
N ASP A 271 -36.33 16.17 26.03
CA ASP A 271 -37.53 15.59 25.42
C ASP A 271 -38.14 14.47 26.29
N PHE A 272 -37.46 14.06 27.35
CA PHE A 272 -37.78 12.86 28.12
C PHE A 272 -38.22 13.13 29.56
N ASP A 273 -39.28 12.42 29.96
CA ASP A 273 -39.84 12.46 31.31
C ASP A 273 -39.10 11.48 32.24
N TYR A 274 -38.18 12.02 33.05
CA TYR A 274 -37.37 11.24 33.99
C TYR A 274 -38.13 10.72 35.21
N GLU A 275 -39.38 11.13 35.44
CA GLU A 275 -40.18 10.55 36.53
C GLU A 275 -40.47 9.06 36.30
N LYS A 276 -40.34 8.59 35.06
CA LYS A 276 -40.48 7.18 34.68
C LYS A 276 -39.14 6.45 34.51
N SER A 277 -38.03 7.09 34.86
CA SER A 277 -36.70 6.47 34.74
C SER A 277 -36.46 5.39 35.79
N MET A 278 -35.71 4.36 35.43
CA MET A 278 -35.27 3.32 36.36
C MET A 278 -33.91 3.70 36.97
N ASP A 279 -33.72 3.47 38.28
CA ASP A 279 -32.38 3.51 38.86
C ASP A 279 -31.57 2.35 38.29
N ILE A 280 -30.38 2.65 37.79
CA ILE A 280 -29.58 1.64 37.10
C ILE A 280 -29.25 0.42 37.96
N ARG A 281 -29.14 0.62 39.28
CA ARG A 281 -28.81 -0.46 40.22
C ARG A 281 -29.95 -1.45 40.38
N ASP A 282 -31.17 -1.04 40.01
CA ASP A 282 -32.38 -1.84 40.12
C ASP A 282 -32.74 -2.55 38.80
N VAL A 283 -31.91 -2.41 37.75
CA VAL A 283 -32.13 -3.09 36.46
C VAL A 283 -31.90 -4.60 36.58
N PRO A 284 -32.91 -5.44 36.26
CA PRO A 284 -32.78 -6.89 36.33
C PRO A 284 -31.74 -7.43 35.36
N ARG A 285 -30.96 -8.43 35.80
CA ARG A 285 -30.11 -9.20 34.89
C ARG A 285 -30.99 -9.92 33.86
N GLY A 286 -30.70 -9.70 32.57
CA GLY A 286 -31.47 -10.31 31.48
C GLY A 286 -32.73 -9.53 31.06
N MET A 287 -32.93 -8.30 31.53
CA MET A 287 -33.97 -7.42 31.00
C MET A 287 -33.84 -7.27 29.47
N GLU A 288 -34.95 -7.42 28.75
CA GLU A 288 -35.04 -7.05 27.34
C GLU A 288 -35.27 -5.53 27.24
N PHE A 289 -34.51 -4.85 26.38
CA PHE A 289 -34.66 -3.42 26.16
C PHE A 289 -35.80 -3.18 25.16
N SER A 290 -36.66 -2.19 25.42
CA SER A 290 -37.61 -1.69 24.42
C SER A 290 -36.95 -0.67 23.47
N ASP A 291 -37.74 -0.06 22.58
CA ASP A 291 -37.23 0.91 21.59
C ASP A 291 -36.51 2.11 22.22
N VAL A 292 -37.00 2.60 23.36
CA VAL A 292 -36.37 3.69 24.12
C VAL A 292 -36.53 3.46 25.63
N GLU A 293 -35.41 3.45 26.35
CA GLU A 293 -35.35 3.28 27.80
C GLU A 293 -34.54 4.42 28.44
N ILE A 294 -34.94 4.83 29.64
CA ILE A 294 -34.29 5.92 30.38
C ILE A 294 -33.84 5.41 31.74
N PHE A 295 -32.57 5.64 32.04
CA PHE A 295 -31.96 5.22 33.29
C PHE A 295 -31.29 6.38 34.02
N THR A 296 -31.28 6.30 35.35
CA THR A 296 -30.60 7.27 36.20
C THR A 296 -29.67 6.60 37.20
N CYS A 297 -28.57 7.27 37.53
CA CYS A 297 -27.64 6.85 38.56
C CYS A 297 -27.13 8.07 39.34
N THR A 298 -26.44 7.84 40.46
CA THR A 298 -25.89 8.94 41.28
C THR A 298 -25.01 9.90 40.47
N ASN A 299 -24.28 9.40 39.48
CA ASN A 299 -23.31 10.17 38.70
C ASN A 299 -23.70 10.32 37.21
N CYS A 300 -24.92 9.95 36.81
CA CYS A 300 -25.28 9.92 35.40
C CYS A 300 -26.78 9.91 35.13
N ARG A 301 -27.18 10.43 33.97
CA ARG A 301 -28.47 10.15 33.33
C ARG A 301 -28.20 9.56 31.95
N SER A 302 -28.91 8.51 31.60
CA SER A 302 -28.68 7.75 30.36
C SER A 302 -29.99 7.57 29.60
N ILE A 303 -29.93 7.77 28.29
CA ILE A 303 -30.96 7.36 27.34
C ILE A 303 -30.38 6.21 26.53
N VAL A 304 -31.15 5.13 26.41
CA VAL A 304 -30.82 3.95 25.61
C VAL A 304 -31.87 3.84 24.52
N VAL A 305 -31.44 3.79 23.27
CA VAL A 305 -32.33 3.72 22.11
C VAL A 305 -31.94 2.51 21.27
N ASN A 306 -32.90 1.66 20.92
CA ASN A 306 -32.68 0.63 19.90
C ASN A 306 -32.60 1.31 18.52
N VAL A 307 -31.44 1.22 17.88
CA VAL A 307 -31.16 1.87 16.59
C VAL A 307 -30.86 0.86 15.49
N THR A 308 -31.17 -0.42 15.72
CA THR A 308 -30.83 -1.54 14.82
C THR A 308 -31.34 -1.29 13.40
N ASP A 309 -32.64 -1.03 13.24
CA ASP A 309 -33.25 -0.83 11.93
C ASP A 309 -32.77 0.46 11.25
N PHE A 310 -32.62 1.54 12.03
CA PHE A 310 -32.10 2.81 11.53
C PHE A 310 -30.67 2.67 10.97
N LEU A 311 -29.79 1.97 11.69
CA LEU A 311 -28.43 1.69 11.24
C LEU A 311 -28.43 0.78 10.02
N ASN A 312 -29.29 -0.24 9.99
CA ASN A 312 -29.44 -1.15 8.84
C ASN A 312 -29.76 -0.40 7.56
N GLU A 313 -30.75 0.49 7.59
CA GLU A 313 -31.14 1.29 6.43
C GLU A 313 -30.01 2.22 5.97
N ARG A 314 -29.40 2.95 6.91
CA ARG A 314 -28.38 3.94 6.62
C ARG A 314 -27.06 3.33 6.12
N LEU A 315 -26.59 2.24 6.73
CA LEU A 315 -25.36 1.55 6.31
C LEU A 315 -25.51 0.93 4.91
N ASN A 316 -26.63 0.26 4.65
CA ASN A 316 -26.89 -0.34 3.34
C ASN A 316 -27.05 0.73 2.23
N ALA A 317 -27.66 1.88 2.55
CA ALA A 317 -27.74 3.01 1.62
C ALA A 317 -26.37 3.57 1.24
N GLN A 318 -25.39 3.57 2.15
CA GLN A 318 -24.05 4.09 1.88
C GLN A 318 -23.10 3.07 1.24
N LEU A 319 -23.18 1.79 1.62
CA LEU A 319 -22.23 0.76 1.20
C LEU A 319 -22.56 0.12 -0.16
N LYS A 320 -23.74 0.42 -0.75
CA LYS A 320 -24.21 -0.12 -2.05
C LYS A 320 -24.10 -1.65 -2.17
N LYS A 321 -24.16 -2.34 -1.04
CA LYS A 321 -24.11 -3.80 -0.89
C LYS A 321 -25.03 -4.17 0.26
N ASP A 322 -25.65 -5.34 0.17
CA ASP A 322 -26.39 -5.93 1.30
C ASP A 322 -25.37 -6.38 2.35
N LEU A 323 -25.04 -5.50 3.30
CA LEU A 323 -24.36 -5.92 4.51
C LEU A 323 -25.40 -6.41 5.50
N ASP A 324 -25.19 -7.63 5.96
CA ASP A 324 -25.84 -8.12 7.17
C ASP A 324 -25.16 -7.43 8.36
N VAL A 325 -25.77 -6.35 8.86
CA VAL A 325 -25.24 -5.56 9.98
C VAL A 325 -25.12 -6.38 11.27
N VAL A 326 -25.82 -7.52 11.35
CA VAL A 326 -25.60 -8.54 12.38
C VAL A 326 -24.14 -9.02 12.39
N LYS A 327 -23.43 -8.97 11.26
CA LYS A 327 -21.99 -9.29 11.18
C LYS A 327 -21.06 -8.12 11.54
N VAL A 328 -21.62 -6.93 11.72
CA VAL A 328 -20.93 -5.71 12.21
C VAL A 328 -21.11 -5.57 13.74
N LEU A 329 -21.94 -6.43 14.37
CA LEU A 329 -22.20 -6.40 15.82
C LEU A 329 -20.94 -6.49 16.67
N ASP A 330 -19.96 -7.27 16.23
CA ASP A 330 -18.69 -7.38 16.95
C ASP A 330 -17.85 -6.11 16.79
N LEU A 331 -18.03 -5.34 15.71
CA LEU A 331 -17.23 -4.14 15.43
C LEU A 331 -17.69 -2.92 16.23
N VAL A 332 -19.00 -2.78 16.49
CA VAL A 332 -19.55 -1.60 17.20
C VAL A 332 -18.98 -1.43 18.62
N GLU A 333 -18.63 -2.52 19.29
CA GLU A 333 -18.02 -2.49 20.64
C GLU A 333 -16.55 -2.05 20.65
N PHE A 334 -15.87 -2.10 19.50
CA PHE A 334 -14.48 -1.63 19.39
C PHE A 334 -14.38 -0.12 19.21
N PHE A 335 -15.48 0.55 18.87
CA PHE A 335 -15.47 2.01 18.75
C PHE A 335 -15.43 2.63 20.15
N PRO A 336 -14.42 3.47 20.45
CA PRO A 336 -14.41 4.21 21.69
C PRO A 336 -15.64 5.14 21.71
N PRO A 337 -16.18 5.45 22.91
CA PRO A 337 -17.28 6.39 22.99
C PRO A 337 -16.85 7.76 22.47
N SER A 338 -17.79 8.45 21.84
CA SER A 338 -17.70 9.88 21.62
C SER A 338 -17.87 10.59 22.96
N LEU A 339 -16.92 11.46 23.31
CA LEU A 339 -16.91 12.21 24.56
C LEU A 339 -17.09 13.68 24.27
N GLY A 340 -17.99 14.32 25.02
CA GLY A 340 -18.26 15.74 24.94
C GLY A 340 -18.09 16.41 26.29
N ILE A 341 -17.74 17.70 26.27
CA ILE A 341 -17.77 18.56 27.44
C ILE A 341 -18.36 19.91 27.03
N GLU A 342 -19.24 20.45 27.84
CA GLU A 342 -19.97 21.68 27.57
C GLU A 342 -19.93 22.58 28.81
N VAL A 343 -19.74 23.88 28.58
CA VAL A 343 -19.84 24.92 29.62
C VAL A 343 -21.20 25.59 29.49
N VAL A 344 -21.97 25.58 30.57
CA VAL A 344 -23.25 26.28 30.67
C VAL A 344 -22.97 27.71 31.14
N ASP A 345 -22.94 28.63 30.18
CA ASP A 345 -22.54 30.03 30.40
C ASP A 345 -23.29 30.71 31.56
N GLU A 346 -24.61 30.50 31.66
CA GLU A 346 -25.45 31.10 32.70
C GLU A 346 -25.12 30.63 34.12
N ASN A 347 -24.50 29.46 34.25
CA ASN A 347 -24.10 28.87 35.53
C ASN A 347 -22.64 29.20 35.88
N CYS A 348 -21.82 29.58 34.91
CA CYS A 348 -20.40 29.79 35.12
C CYS A 348 -20.14 31.19 35.70
N ILE A 349 -19.61 31.23 36.93
CA ILE A 349 -19.24 32.50 37.59
C ILE A 349 -17.74 32.83 37.50
N SER A 350 -16.99 32.08 36.69
CA SER A 350 -15.55 32.29 36.45
C SER A 350 -14.69 32.25 37.74
N CYS A 351 -15.00 31.33 38.65
CA CYS A 351 -14.33 31.22 39.96
C CYS A 351 -12.93 30.58 39.93
N GLY A 352 -12.54 29.92 38.83
CA GLY A 352 -11.20 29.34 38.63
C GLY A 352 -10.96 27.94 39.21
N LEU A 353 -11.84 27.41 40.08
CA LEU A 353 -11.62 26.09 40.70
C LEU A 353 -11.37 24.95 39.70
N CYS A 354 -12.07 24.97 38.57
CA CYS A 354 -11.91 23.97 37.50
C CYS A 354 -10.53 24.03 36.83
N VAL A 355 -9.92 25.22 36.75
CA VAL A 355 -8.57 25.43 36.21
C VAL A 355 -7.56 24.77 37.14
N ASP A 356 -7.69 25.01 38.46
CA ASP A 356 -6.77 24.50 39.48
C ASP A 356 -6.75 22.97 39.56
N VAL A 357 -7.87 22.30 39.26
CA VAL A 357 -7.97 20.83 39.32
C VAL A 357 -7.71 20.14 37.97
N CYS A 358 -7.46 20.88 36.89
CA CYS A 358 -7.29 20.29 35.56
C CYS A 358 -5.88 19.69 35.40
N PRO A 359 -5.74 18.36 35.29
CA PRO A 359 -4.42 17.72 35.24
C PRO A 359 -3.67 17.97 33.93
N THR A 360 -4.38 18.37 32.88
CA THR A 360 -3.83 18.62 31.54
C THR A 360 -3.76 20.10 31.19
N GLU A 361 -4.06 20.98 32.16
CA GLU A 361 -4.05 22.44 31.99
C GLU A 361 -4.90 22.93 30.79
N SER A 362 -5.95 22.17 30.44
CA SER A 362 -6.77 22.39 29.24
C SER A 362 -7.80 23.52 29.38
N ILE A 363 -7.89 24.17 30.53
CA ILE A 363 -8.93 25.15 30.85
C ILE A 363 -8.30 26.53 30.97
N SER A 364 -8.82 27.49 30.22
CA SER A 364 -8.45 28.89 30.29
C SER A 364 -9.55 29.74 30.91
N LEU A 365 -9.12 30.78 31.64
CA LEU A 365 -10.00 31.66 32.41
C LEU A 365 -9.71 33.12 32.04
N ASP A 366 -10.71 33.80 31.48
CA ASP A 366 -10.69 35.24 31.18
C ASP A 366 -11.95 35.91 31.73
N GLY A 367 -12.02 35.97 33.07
CA GLY A 367 -13.16 36.55 33.78
C GLY A 367 -13.42 38.00 33.33
N PRO A 368 -14.68 38.41 33.12
CA PRO A 368 -15.92 37.79 33.58
C PRO A 368 -16.54 36.76 32.62
N ASN A 369 -15.85 36.39 31.54
CA ASN A 369 -16.39 35.40 30.59
C ASN A 369 -16.35 33.99 31.19
N PRO A 370 -17.26 33.10 30.75
CA PRO A 370 -17.17 31.67 31.04
C PRO A 370 -15.80 31.10 30.65
N ILE A 371 -15.37 30.05 31.34
CA ILE A 371 -14.13 29.35 31.03
C ILE A 371 -14.17 28.74 29.62
N LEU A 372 -13.01 28.60 28.98
CA LEU A 372 -12.86 27.88 27.72
C LEU A 372 -12.05 26.61 27.94
N ILE A 373 -12.49 25.50 27.37
CA ILE A 373 -11.84 24.19 27.47
C ILE A 373 -11.32 23.79 26.08
N ASP A 374 -10.01 23.53 25.97
CA ASP A 374 -9.37 23.06 24.75
C ASP A 374 -9.60 21.55 24.56
N THR A 375 -10.69 21.22 23.86
CA THR A 375 -11.12 19.85 23.57
C THR A 375 -10.34 19.16 22.47
N ASP A 376 -9.67 19.93 21.61
CA ASP A 376 -9.05 19.42 20.38
C ASP A 376 -7.63 18.90 20.63
N ASN A 377 -6.91 19.46 21.61
CA ASN A 377 -5.49 19.14 21.79
C ASN A 377 -5.12 18.56 23.16
N SER A 378 -5.79 18.99 24.24
CA SER A 378 -5.31 18.71 25.60
C SER A 378 -6.33 18.06 26.54
N CYS A 379 -7.63 18.30 26.36
CA CYS A 379 -8.64 17.74 27.26
C CYS A 379 -8.75 16.22 27.12
N VAL A 380 -8.66 15.51 28.26
CA VAL A 380 -8.80 14.05 28.33
C VAL A 380 -10.14 13.58 28.92
N TYR A 381 -11.12 14.49 29.04
CA TYR A 381 -12.49 14.20 29.49
C TYR A 381 -12.58 13.41 30.82
N CYS A 382 -11.68 13.69 31.76
CA CYS A 382 -11.64 12.99 33.05
C CYS A 382 -12.78 13.39 34.02
N GLY A 383 -13.37 14.57 33.82
CA GLY A 383 -14.50 15.07 34.59
C GLY A 383 -14.17 15.71 35.95
N LEU A 384 -12.88 15.87 36.30
CA LEU A 384 -12.47 16.54 37.55
C LEU A 384 -13.00 17.97 37.64
N CYS A 385 -12.98 18.71 36.53
CA CYS A 385 -13.54 20.07 36.46
C CYS A 385 -15.05 20.08 36.76
N ALA A 386 -15.81 19.12 36.24
CA ALA A 386 -17.23 19.00 36.52
C ALA A 386 -17.52 18.61 37.97
N GLU A 387 -16.68 17.78 38.59
CA GLU A 387 -16.81 17.44 40.02
C GLU A 387 -16.53 18.65 40.94
N SER A 388 -15.54 19.46 40.58
CA SER A 388 -15.19 20.66 41.35
C SER A 388 -16.19 21.81 41.20
N CYS A 389 -17.08 21.74 40.20
CA CYS A 389 -17.98 22.84 39.86
C CYS A 389 -19.23 22.82 40.74
N ASN A 390 -19.25 23.65 41.78
CA ASN A 390 -20.40 23.83 42.67
C ASN A 390 -21.63 24.50 42.01
N PHE A 391 -21.49 24.96 40.76
CA PHE A 391 -22.54 25.68 40.03
C PHE A 391 -23.14 24.84 38.90
N GLU A 392 -22.71 23.57 38.73
CA GLU A 392 -23.16 22.71 37.62
C GLU A 392 -22.97 23.36 36.24
N ALA A 393 -21.91 24.17 36.10
CA ALA A 393 -21.60 24.91 34.89
C ALA A 393 -20.82 24.08 33.87
N ILE A 394 -20.36 22.87 34.21
CA ILE A 394 -19.57 22.01 33.34
C ILE A 394 -20.28 20.65 33.25
N LYS A 395 -20.70 20.27 32.05
CA LYS A 395 -21.42 19.03 31.76
C LYS A 395 -20.58 18.14 30.85
N LEU A 396 -20.43 16.86 31.20
CA LEU A 396 -19.79 15.88 30.32
C LEU A 396 -20.86 15.02 29.65
N LYS A 397 -20.62 14.65 28.40
CA LYS A 397 -21.47 13.77 27.60
C LYS A 397 -20.66 12.57 27.12
N GLU A 398 -21.30 11.42 27.07
CA GLU A 398 -20.71 10.19 26.53
C GLU A 398 -21.73 9.45 25.67
N GLU A 399 -21.35 9.18 24.43
CA GLU A 399 -22.21 8.58 23.39
C GLU A 399 -21.50 7.40 22.75
N PHE A 400 -22.17 6.25 22.67
CA PHE A 400 -21.59 5.03 22.11
C PHE A 400 -22.66 4.03 21.69
N PHE A 401 -22.26 3.08 20.84
CA PHE A 401 -23.08 1.93 20.53
C PHE A 401 -22.70 0.74 21.39
N THR A 402 -23.69 -0.09 21.72
CA THR A 402 -23.48 -1.41 22.31
C THR A 402 -24.33 -2.42 21.55
N ASN A 403 -23.93 -3.69 21.57
CA ASN A 403 -24.79 -4.75 21.07
C ASN A 403 -25.45 -5.50 22.23
N ARG A 404 -26.65 -6.06 21.99
CA ARG A 404 -27.26 -7.06 22.86
C ARG A 404 -28.29 -7.86 22.08
N ASN A 405 -28.30 -9.18 22.21
CA ASN A 405 -29.27 -10.06 21.54
C ASN A 405 -29.38 -9.88 20.00
N HIS A 406 -28.29 -9.48 19.33
CA HIS A 406 -28.24 -9.14 17.91
C HIS A 406 -28.91 -7.82 17.51
N GLU A 407 -29.19 -6.97 18.48
CA GLU A 407 -29.65 -5.60 18.28
C GLU A 407 -28.55 -4.62 18.68
N ILE A 408 -28.55 -3.45 18.05
CA ILE A 408 -27.63 -2.36 18.31
C ILE A 408 -28.38 -1.27 19.06
N PHE A 409 -27.85 -0.90 20.21
CA PHE A 409 -28.37 0.16 21.06
C PHE A 409 -27.42 1.35 21.03
N PHE A 410 -27.96 2.53 20.83
CA PHE A 410 -27.28 3.79 21.05
C PHE A 410 -27.51 4.24 22.50
N ILE A 411 -26.42 4.57 23.19
CA ILE A 411 -26.47 5.05 24.56
C ILE A 411 -25.91 6.47 24.59
N LYS A 412 -26.73 7.41 25.08
CA LYS A 412 -26.33 8.81 25.33
C LYS A 412 -26.39 9.09 26.82
N ARG A 413 -25.30 9.59 27.39
CA ARG A 413 -25.17 9.85 28.84
C ARG A 413 -24.74 11.25 29.15
N ASP A 414 -25.45 11.88 30.08
CA ASP A 414 -24.99 13.06 30.80
C ASP A 414 -24.23 12.58 32.04
N LEU A 415 -22.92 12.76 32.04
CA LEU A 415 -22.03 12.39 33.14
C LEU A 415 -21.93 13.54 34.14
N ARG A 416 -22.02 13.19 35.43
CA ARG A 416 -21.90 14.11 36.56
C ARG A 416 -20.65 13.80 37.36
N GLY A 417 -19.84 14.82 37.58
CA GLY A 417 -18.58 14.68 38.31
C GLY A 417 -17.50 13.91 37.55
N ARG A 418 -16.49 13.44 38.28
CA ARG A 418 -15.36 12.72 37.69
C ARG A 418 -15.76 11.33 37.22
N ARG A 419 -15.09 10.87 36.16
CA ARG A 419 -15.20 9.48 35.73
C ARG A 419 -14.65 8.57 36.83
N LYS A 420 -15.36 7.48 37.10
CA LYS A 420 -14.94 6.40 38.00
C LYS A 420 -14.90 5.10 37.22
N GLY A 421 -13.76 4.42 37.26
CA GLY A 421 -13.57 3.13 36.62
C GLY A 421 -12.23 2.50 37.00
N THR A 422 -12.09 1.22 36.70
CA THR A 422 -10.85 0.46 36.90
C THR A 422 -10.17 0.24 35.56
N VAL A 423 -8.85 0.39 35.52
CA VAL A 423 -8.05 0.07 34.33
C VAL A 423 -7.47 -1.33 34.50
N GLU A 424 -7.74 -2.20 33.54
CA GLU A 424 -7.24 -3.57 33.52
C GLU A 424 -6.31 -3.78 32.32
N ILE A 425 -5.19 -4.48 32.55
CA ILE A 425 -4.21 -4.83 31.50
C ILE A 425 -4.25 -6.33 31.26
N ASN A 426 -4.60 -6.74 30.04
CA ASN A 426 -4.43 -8.11 29.58
C ASN A 426 -2.96 -8.38 29.25
N HIS A 427 -2.25 -9.01 30.19
CA HIS A 427 -0.83 -9.35 30.04
C HIS A 427 -0.55 -10.43 28.99
N HIS A 428 -1.55 -11.19 28.53
CA HIS A 428 -1.37 -12.14 27.42
C HIS A 428 -1.36 -11.44 26.06
N ALA A 429 -2.11 -10.34 25.93
CA ALA A 429 -2.16 -9.54 24.69
C ALA A 429 -1.07 -8.45 24.65
N CYS A 430 -0.69 -7.91 25.81
CA CYS A 430 0.26 -6.80 25.93
C CYS A 430 1.64 -7.14 25.34
N GLN A 431 2.13 -6.29 24.43
CA GLN A 431 3.45 -6.42 23.80
C GLN A 431 4.56 -5.63 24.52
N LEU A 432 4.28 -5.05 25.70
CA LEU A 432 5.23 -4.26 26.48
C LEU A 432 5.90 -3.10 25.70
N CYS A 433 5.18 -2.47 24.77
CA CYS A 433 5.69 -1.35 23.99
C CYS A 433 5.73 0.00 24.74
N GLU A 434 5.20 0.04 25.97
CA GLU A 434 5.17 1.21 26.88
C GLU A 434 4.43 2.46 26.38
N VAL A 435 3.72 2.38 25.25
CA VAL A 435 3.01 3.53 24.67
C VAL A 435 1.96 4.09 25.66
N CYS A 436 1.24 3.23 26.38
CA CYS A 436 0.27 3.66 27.39
C CYS A 436 0.91 4.26 28.66
N VAL A 437 2.13 3.84 29.00
CA VAL A 437 2.90 4.37 30.14
C VAL A 437 3.36 5.79 29.81
N LYS A 438 3.99 5.98 28.64
CA LYS A 438 4.54 7.27 28.19
C LYS A 438 3.49 8.35 27.95
N ASN A 439 2.24 7.95 27.69
CA ASN A 439 1.14 8.85 27.41
C ASN A 439 0.12 8.91 28.58
N CYS A 440 0.47 8.43 29.77
CA CYS A 440 -0.42 8.60 30.92
C CYS A 440 -0.36 10.07 31.41
N PRO A 441 -1.47 10.82 31.42
CA PRO A 441 -1.46 12.24 31.80
C PRO A 441 -1.21 12.49 33.29
N VAL A 442 -1.24 11.44 34.11
CA VAL A 442 -1.09 11.50 35.57
C VAL A 442 -0.07 10.47 36.08
N ASP A 443 0.74 9.92 35.17
CA ASP A 443 1.79 8.93 35.48
C ASP A 443 1.32 7.71 36.31
N ALA A 444 0.04 7.35 36.21
CA ALA A 444 -0.55 6.24 36.95
C ALA A 444 -0.18 4.85 36.40
N LEU A 445 0.56 4.74 35.30
CA LEU A 445 1.00 3.47 34.73
C LEU A 445 2.53 3.36 34.79
N SER A 446 3.04 2.17 35.10
CA SER A 446 4.48 1.90 35.14
C SER A 446 4.80 0.48 34.68
N VAL A 447 6.08 0.14 34.54
CA VAL A 447 6.53 -1.23 34.22
C VAL A 447 7.23 -1.83 35.43
N GLU A 448 6.68 -2.91 35.95
CA GLU A 448 7.22 -3.68 37.08
C GLU A 448 7.26 -5.16 36.70
N ASP A 449 8.37 -5.84 36.97
CA ASP A 449 8.55 -7.27 36.66
C ASP A 449 8.19 -7.68 35.22
N GLY A 450 8.47 -6.80 34.25
CA GLY A 450 8.13 -7.04 32.84
C GLY A 450 6.63 -7.02 32.55
N LYS A 451 5.84 -6.30 33.35
CA LYS A 451 4.40 -6.11 33.17
C LYS A 451 4.04 -4.64 33.37
N VAL A 452 3.06 -4.15 32.61
CA VAL A 452 2.49 -2.82 32.85
C VAL A 452 1.56 -2.89 34.06
N THR A 453 1.87 -2.16 35.12
CA THR A 453 1.05 -2.05 36.33
C THR A 453 0.35 -0.69 36.39
N VAL A 454 -0.80 -0.62 37.08
CA VAL A 454 -1.58 0.61 37.22
C VAL A 454 -1.72 0.97 38.70
N ASN A 455 -1.35 2.20 39.07
CA ASN A 455 -1.70 2.78 40.36
C ASN A 455 -3.14 3.30 40.30
N HIS A 456 -4.07 2.60 40.97
CA HIS A 456 -5.48 2.97 40.98
C HIS A 456 -5.80 4.21 41.81
N ASP A 457 -4.94 4.60 42.75
CA ASP A 457 -5.15 5.80 43.57
C ASP A 457 -4.92 7.08 42.74
N ASP A 458 -3.91 7.05 41.86
CA ASP A 458 -3.56 8.18 40.98
C ASP A 458 -4.37 8.17 39.67
N CYS A 459 -4.91 7.02 39.28
CA CYS A 459 -5.62 6.87 38.02
C CYS A 459 -6.92 7.71 37.96
N ILE A 460 -6.99 8.60 36.98
CA ILE A 460 -8.18 9.42 36.70
C ILE A 460 -9.15 8.76 35.70
N SER A 461 -8.94 7.50 35.35
CA SER A 461 -9.77 6.72 34.42
C SER A 461 -10.01 7.40 33.06
N CYS A 462 -9.08 8.22 32.56
CA CYS A 462 -9.26 9.04 31.35
C CYS A 462 -9.41 8.26 30.03
N ARG A 463 -9.18 6.93 30.04
CA ARG A 463 -9.22 6.02 28.86
C ARG A 463 -8.13 6.24 27.81
N ASN A 464 -7.16 7.11 28.05
CA ASN A 464 -6.06 7.32 27.09
C ASN A 464 -5.26 6.03 26.81
N CYS A 465 -5.00 5.24 27.86
CA CYS A 465 -4.30 3.96 27.72
C CYS A 465 -5.07 2.93 26.89
N GLU A 466 -6.40 2.95 26.93
CA GLU A 466 -7.26 2.08 26.11
C GLU A 466 -7.23 2.54 24.64
N GLY A 467 -7.37 3.83 24.38
CA GLY A 467 -7.37 4.38 23.02
C GLY A 467 -6.03 4.28 22.28
N ILE A 468 -4.91 4.36 22.99
CA ILE A 468 -3.57 4.33 22.37
C ILE A 468 -2.98 2.91 22.24
N CYS A 469 -3.65 1.88 22.79
CA CYS A 469 -3.10 0.53 22.81
C CYS A 469 -3.30 -0.17 21.45
N PRO A 470 -2.23 -0.46 20.68
CA PRO A 470 -2.37 -1.01 19.32
C PRO A 470 -2.89 -2.45 19.30
N VAL A 471 -2.89 -3.13 20.44
CA VAL A 471 -3.32 -4.53 20.60
C VAL A 471 -4.52 -4.66 21.54
N ASN A 472 -5.17 -3.54 21.91
CA ASN A 472 -6.34 -3.51 22.80
C ASN A 472 -6.13 -4.26 24.13
N ALA A 473 -4.91 -4.23 24.66
CA ALA A 473 -4.57 -4.91 25.91
C ALA A 473 -4.99 -4.11 27.16
N ALA A 474 -5.24 -2.81 27.05
CA ALA A 474 -5.72 -1.99 28.15
C ALA A 474 -7.23 -1.73 28.01
N ARG A 475 -8.00 -1.94 29.07
CA ARG A 475 -9.45 -1.68 29.11
C ARG A 475 -9.81 -0.86 30.35
N VAL A 476 -10.74 0.08 30.20
CA VAL A 476 -11.29 0.83 31.33
C VAL A 476 -12.72 0.38 31.58
N SER A 477 -12.93 -0.35 32.67
CA SER A 477 -14.25 -0.80 33.09
C SER A 477 -14.95 0.29 33.90
N THR A 478 -16.10 0.72 33.40
CA THR A 478 -17.03 1.60 34.13
C THR A 478 -18.27 0.79 34.55
N ILE A 479 -19.04 1.32 35.51
CA ILE A 479 -20.20 0.64 36.14
C ILE A 479 -21.23 0.10 35.13
N TRP A 480 -21.20 0.56 33.87
CA TRP A 480 -22.19 0.26 32.84
C TRP A 480 -21.83 -0.88 31.87
N GLN A 481 -20.63 -1.46 31.92
CA GLN A 481 -20.30 -2.64 31.09
C GLN A 481 -21.03 -3.93 31.51
N PHE A 482 -21.88 -3.89 32.55
CA PHE A 482 -22.55 -5.05 33.14
C PHE A 482 -24.07 -5.09 32.92
N LEU A 483 -24.61 -4.16 32.12
CA LEU A 483 -25.99 -4.22 31.62
C LEU A 483 -25.96 -4.81 30.24
#